data_AF-A0A918MGK0-F1
#
_entry.id   AF-A0A918MGK0-F1
#
_cell.length_a   1.000
_cell.length_b   1.000
_cell.length_c   1.000
_cell.angle_alpha   90.00
_cell.angle_beta   90.00
_cell.angle_gamma   90.00
#
_symmetry.space_group_name_H-M   'P 1'
#
loop_
_entity.id
_entity.type
_entity.pdbx_description
1 polymer ?
#
loop_
_entity_poly.entity_id
_entity_poly.type
_entity_poly.pdbx_seq_one_letter_code
_entity_poly.pdbx_strand_id
1 'polypeptide(L)' 'MRTPIVRVRHATSPPPSGCRWCGDPQDSHGSQWIASVGMHTWAEPTREQRLQRMRARRSAARA' A
#
# COMPACT_ATOMS: atom_id res chain seq x y z
N MET A 1 -2.49 25.27 14.12
CA MET A 1 -1.82 24.48 13.06
C MET A 1 -2.85 23.48 12.52
N ARG A 2 -3.24 23.59 11.24
CA ARG A 2 -4.17 22.63 10.62
C ARG A 2 -3.37 21.39 10.25
N THR A 3 -3.62 20.28 10.93
CA THR A 3 -3.07 18.97 10.56
C THR A 3 -3.51 18.65 9.13
N PRO A 4 -2.60 18.38 8.19
CA PRO A 4 -3.01 17.98 6.85
C PRO A 4 -3.80 16.67 6.95
N ILE A 5 -5.01 16.66 6.38
CA ILE A 5 -5.78 15.44 6.21
C ILE A 5 -5.07 14.55 5.18
N VAL A 6 -4.22 13.65 5.66
CA VAL A 6 -3.61 12.62 4.83
C VAL A 6 -4.72 11.64 4.44
N ARG A 7 -5.24 11.78 3.22
CA ARG A 7 -6.17 10.80 2.65
C ARG A 7 -5.38 9.54 2.29
N VAL A 8 -5.34 8.59 3.22
CA VAL A 8 -4.81 7.26 2.96
C VAL A 8 -5.87 6.49 2.18
N ARG A 9 -5.50 5.92 1.03
CA ARG A 9 -6.45 5.17 0.19
C ARG A 9 -7.01 3.90 0.85
N HIS A 10 -6.29 3.35 1.83
CA HIS A 10 -6.70 2.15 2.56
C HIS A 10 -6.91 2.46 4.02
N ALA A 11 -7.93 1.81 4.60
CA ALA A 11 -8.19 1.86 6.03
C ALA A 11 -7.07 1.23 6.88
N THR A 12 -6.36 0.24 6.31
CA THR A 12 -5.26 -0.47 6.98
C THR A 12 -4.01 -0.47 6.12
N SER A 13 -2.85 -0.71 6.75
CA SER A 13 -1.60 -0.86 5.99
C SER A 13 -1.73 -2.03 5.02
N PRO A 14 -1.41 -1.84 3.72
CA PRO A 14 -1.40 -2.93 2.75
C PRO A 14 -0.52 -4.08 3.21
N PRO A 15 -0.77 -5.30 2.69
CA PRO A 15 0.16 -6.42 2.84
C PRO A 15 1.58 -5.99 2.44
N PRO A 16 2.63 -6.43 3.15
CA PRO A 16 4.01 -6.08 2.81
C PRO A 16 4.32 -6.36 1.34
N SER A 17 3.90 -7.52 0.83
CA SER A 17 4.06 -7.99 -0.56
C SER A 17 3.01 -7.47 -1.56
N GLY A 18 2.05 -6.64 -1.12
CA GLY A 18 1.04 -6.09 -2.02
C GLY A 18 1.64 -5.18 -3.09
N CYS A 19 0.91 -4.95 -4.18
CA CYS A 19 1.37 -4.18 -5.32
C CYS A 19 2.03 -2.85 -4.92
N ARG A 20 3.09 -2.48 -5.63
CA ARG A 20 3.79 -1.19 -5.47
C ARG A 20 2.83 -0.01 -5.56
N TRP A 21 1.89 -0.09 -6.50
CA TRP A 21 1.03 1.02 -6.89
C TRP A 21 -0.22 1.06 -6.04
N CYS A 22 -1.12 0.08 -6.15
CA CYS A 22 -2.39 0.05 -5.42
C CYS A 22 -2.33 -0.71 -4.09
N GLY A 23 -1.34 -1.57 -3.84
CA GLY A 23 -1.21 -2.31 -2.58
C GLY A 23 -1.98 -3.63 -2.51
N ASP A 24 -2.71 -3.99 -3.55
CA ASP A 24 -3.50 -5.23 -3.59
C ASP A 24 -2.62 -6.49 -3.67
N PRO A 25 -3.11 -7.65 -3.17
CA PRO A 25 -2.40 -8.92 -3.24
C PRO A 25 -2.08 -9.35 -4.68
N GLN A 26 -0.98 -10.07 -4.87
CA GLN A 26 -0.54 -10.54 -6.19
C GLN A 26 -1.54 -11.49 -6.85
N ASP A 27 -2.09 -12.43 -6.07
CA ASP A 27 -2.92 -13.53 -6.58
C ASP A 27 -4.24 -13.08 -7.22
N SER A 28 -4.76 -11.91 -6.81
CA SER A 28 -6.04 -11.37 -7.25
C SER A 28 -5.95 -10.01 -7.95
N HIS A 29 -4.74 -9.55 -8.30
CA HIS A 29 -4.52 -8.18 -8.75
C HIS A 29 -5.10 -7.87 -10.14
N GLY A 30 -4.87 -8.75 -11.12
CA GLY A 30 -5.19 -8.48 -12.52
C GLY A 30 -4.57 -7.18 -13.03
N SER A 31 -5.36 -6.36 -13.73
CA SER A 31 -5.03 -4.99 -14.12
C SER A 31 -5.98 -4.00 -13.45
N GLN A 32 -5.43 -2.89 -12.95
CA GLN A 32 -6.22 -1.84 -12.30
C GLN A 32 -5.76 -0.45 -12.71
N TRP A 33 -6.69 0.51 -12.64
CA TRP A 33 -6.40 1.92 -12.86
C TRP A 33 -6.37 2.67 -11.52
N ILE A 34 -5.33 3.45 -11.28
CA ILE A 34 -5.30 4.45 -10.19
C ILE A 34 -4.78 5.79 -10.70
N ALA A 35 -5.24 6.88 -10.09
CA ALA A 35 -4.91 8.23 -10.55
C ALA A 35 -3.40 8.55 -10.57
N SER A 36 -2.60 7.91 -9.72
CA SER A 36 -1.16 8.21 -9.60
C SER A 36 -0.28 7.59 -10.69
N VAL A 37 -0.71 6.53 -11.36
CA VAL A 37 0.11 5.80 -12.37
C VAL A 37 -0.68 5.36 -13.60
N GLY A 38 -2.00 5.52 -13.60
CA GLY A 38 -2.89 5.02 -14.63
C GLY A 38 -3.10 3.51 -14.54
N MET A 39 -3.33 2.89 -15.70
CA MET A 39 -3.52 1.44 -15.82
C MET A 39 -2.21 0.71 -15.50
N HIS A 40 -2.25 -0.28 -14.61
CA HIS A 40 -1.09 -1.07 -14.25
C HIS A 40 -1.48 -2.51 -13.90
N THR A 41 -0.55 -3.43 -14.15
CA THR A 41 -0.57 -4.79 -13.60
C THR A 41 0.15 -4.81 -12.26
N TRP A 42 0.14 -5.97 -11.61
CA TRP A 42 0.87 -6.14 -10.36
C TRP A 42 2.36 -5.79 -10.56
N ALA A 43 2.88 -4.94 -9.68
CA ALA A 43 4.29 -4.58 -9.66
C ALA A 43 4.84 -4.87 -8.27
N GLU A 44 6.01 -5.51 -8.20
CA GLU A 44 6.65 -5.86 -6.95
C GLU A 44 6.89 -4.60 -6.08
N PRO A 45 6.52 -4.61 -4.79
CA PRO A 45 6.79 -3.49 -3.91
C PRO A 45 8.29 -3.29 -3.68
N THR A 46 8.70 -2.03 -3.59
CA THR A 46 10.07 -1.68 -3.20
C THR A 46 10.43 -2.23 -1.82
N ARG A 47 11.73 -2.40 -1.58
CA ARG A 47 12.24 -2.80 -0.26
C ARG A 47 11.81 -1.82 0.83
N GLU A 48 11.81 -0.53 0.52
CA GLU A 48 11.39 0.55 1.42
C GLU A 48 9.89 0.43 1.73
N GLN A 49 9.04 0.22 0.73
CA GLN A 49 7.61 0.01 0.93
C GLN A 49 7.34 -1.23 1.79
N ARG A 50 8.04 -2.35 1.52
CA ARG A 50 7.96 -3.57 2.35
C ARG A 50 8.32 -3.27 3.80
N LEU A 51 9.44 -2.58 4.03
CA LEU A 51 9.90 -2.23 5.37
C LEU A 51 8.88 -1.36 6.12
N GLN A 52 8.34 -0.32 5.47
CA GLN A 52 7.38 0.58 6.12
C GLN A 52 6.06 -0.14 6.44
N ARG A 53 5.56 -0.99 5.53
CA ARG A 53 4.35 -1.80 5.77
C ARG A 53 4.55 -2.80 6.91
N MET A 54 5.73 -3.43 7.00
CA MET A 54 6.09 -4.31 8.12
C MET A 54 6.13 -3.56 9.45
N ARG A 55 6.68 -2.34 9.47
CA ARG A 55 6.69 -1.48 10.66
C ARG A 55 5.28 -1.09 11.08
N ALA A 56 4.45 -0.64 10.14
CA ALA A 56 3.05 -0.28 10.39
C ALA A 56 2.23 -1.47 10.92
N ARG A 57 2.44 -2.67 10.36
CA ARG A 57 1.82 -3.90 10.87
C ARG A 57 2.25 -4.20 12.30
N ARG A 58 3.53 -4.04 12.63
CA ARG A 58 4.05 -4.26 13.99
C ARG A 58 3.51 -3.24 14.99
N SER A 59 3.39 -1.97 14.62
CA SER A 59 2.81 -0.95 15.50
C SER A 59 1.33 -1.22 15.77
N ALA A 60 0.57 -1.63 14.75
CA ALA A 60 -0.85 -1.99 14.91
C ALA A 60 -1.06 -3.22 15.81
N ALA A 61 -0.11 -4.18 15.84
CA ALA A 61 -0.19 -5.34 16.73
C ALA A 61 0.18 -5.05 18.20
N ARG A 62 0.74 -3.87 18.48
CA ARG A 62 1.15 -3.44 19.83
C ARG A 62 0.16 -2.47 20.48
N ALA A 63 -0.79 -1.96 19.71
CA ALA A 63 -1.85 -1.07 20.15
C ALA A 63 -3.07 -1.89 20.60
#